data_AF-Q5WCF3-F1
#
_entry.id   AF-Q5WCF3-F1
#
_cell.length_a   1.000
_cell.length_b   1.000
_cell.length_c   1.000
_cell.angle_alpha   90.00
_cell.angle_beta   90.00
_cell.angle_gamma   90.00
#
_symmetry.space_group_name_H-M   'P 1'
#
loop_
_entity.id
_entity.type
_entity.pdbx_description
1 polymer ?
#
loop_
_entity_poly.entity_id
_entity_poly.type
_entity_poly.pdbx_seq_one_letter_code
_entity_poly.pdbx_strand_id
1 'polypeptide(L)'
;MGIRLRNMMFLLSMVALFVLGANSDYASAELADGTYTIDYTVMHATDPSASIANDYWEKPATLHVKNGEITAEMKLNHSSWIVAFQTPTNGGFADVAVVSEDEGADTRIVQFPLEGIDDMTEAKIHVIVPDIDYDHHYTIRFDFNENSLTALETAASSEEDKNEEDKKDDEPLGTAQSSEDEGKRTHTDTSKPTEEDNPQTNDAAPIALLSSLAIVSAIVLLRKRLRQVS
;
A
#
# COMPACT_ATOMS: atom_id res chain seq x y z
N MET A 1 -11.63 -48.97 -36.17
CA MET A 1 -12.06 -47.87 -35.29
C MET A 1 -11.07 -46.71 -35.48
N GLY A 2 -11.18 -45.94 -36.56
CA GLY A 2 -10.04 -45.12 -37.04
C GLY A 2 -10.44 -43.89 -37.87
N ILE A 3 -11.61 -43.29 -37.59
CA ILE A 3 -12.08 -42.09 -38.29
C ILE A 3 -12.44 -40.95 -37.31
N ARG A 4 -12.33 -41.20 -36.00
CA ARG A 4 -12.66 -40.22 -34.94
C ARG A 4 -11.44 -39.50 -34.34
N LEU A 5 -10.30 -39.49 -35.03
CA LEU A 5 -9.11 -38.76 -34.56
C LEU A 5 -8.66 -37.66 -35.52
N ARG A 6 -9.25 -37.54 -36.71
CA ARG A 6 -8.86 -36.52 -37.71
C ARG A 6 -9.54 -35.16 -37.53
N ASN A 7 -10.62 -35.09 -36.74
CA ASN A 7 -11.29 -33.82 -36.42
C ASN A 7 -10.92 -33.29 -35.02
N MET A 8 -10.15 -34.05 -34.24
CA MET A 8 -9.63 -33.64 -32.93
C MET A 8 -8.18 -33.14 -33.04
N MET A 9 -7.77 -32.74 -34.25
CA MET A 9 -6.50 -32.09 -34.54
C MET A 9 -6.74 -30.92 -35.49
N PHE A 10 -7.88 -30.26 -35.32
CA PHE A 10 -8.18 -28.93 -35.89
C PHE A 10 -8.85 -28.01 -34.85
N LEU A 11 -9.21 -28.54 -33.68
CA LEU A 11 -9.78 -27.79 -32.55
C LEU A 11 -8.77 -27.50 -31.43
N LEU A 12 -7.49 -27.83 -31.63
CA LEU A 12 -6.40 -27.54 -30.69
C LEU A 12 -5.36 -26.56 -31.28
N SER A 13 -5.72 -25.85 -32.36
CA SER A 13 -4.89 -24.85 -33.04
C SER A 13 -5.53 -23.45 -33.09
N MET A 14 -6.60 -23.23 -32.30
CA MET A 14 -7.27 -21.93 -32.16
C MET A 14 -7.34 -21.50 -30.68
N VAL A 15 -6.28 -21.79 -29.92
CA VAL A 15 -6.00 -21.22 -28.58
C VAL A 15 -4.58 -20.62 -28.60
N ALA A 16 -4.15 -20.16 -29.77
CA ALA A 16 -2.84 -19.57 -30.00
C ALA A 16 -2.98 -18.28 -30.80
N LEU A 17 -3.82 -17.33 -30.37
CA LEU A 17 -3.73 -15.92 -30.79
C LEU A 17 -4.65 -14.95 -30.04
N PHE A 18 -4.75 -14.99 -28.70
CA PHE A 18 -5.43 -13.91 -27.97
C PHE A 18 -5.00 -13.78 -26.51
N VAL A 19 -3.69 -13.64 -26.26
CA VAL A 19 -3.16 -13.08 -25.00
C VAL A 19 -1.96 -12.18 -25.31
N LEU A 20 -2.15 -11.23 -26.24
CA LEU A 20 -1.37 -10.00 -26.28
C LEU A 20 -2.39 -8.88 -26.39
N GLY A 21 -2.67 -8.22 -25.28
CA GLY A 21 -3.69 -7.16 -25.26
C GLY A 21 -4.12 -6.72 -23.87
N ALA A 22 -3.15 -6.39 -23.02
CA ALA A 22 -3.31 -5.40 -21.97
C ALA A 22 -1.91 -4.98 -21.49
N ASN A 23 -1.08 -4.46 -22.41
CA ASN A 23 -0.09 -3.49 -21.98
C ASN A 23 -0.90 -2.23 -21.73
N SER A 24 -1.20 -1.97 -20.47
CA SER A 24 -1.60 -0.65 -20.03
C SER A 24 -0.36 0.23 -20.20
N ASP A 25 -0.19 0.83 -21.38
CA ASP A 25 0.79 1.91 -21.59
C ASP A 25 0.28 3.16 -20.85
N TYR A 26 0.34 3.12 -19.53
CA TYR A 26 0.46 4.32 -18.72
C TYR A 26 1.96 4.58 -18.65
N ALA A 27 2.42 5.60 -19.38
CA ALA A 27 3.78 6.10 -19.22
C ALA A 27 3.89 6.83 -17.87
N SER A 28 3.85 6.06 -16.78
CA SER A 28 4.44 6.45 -15.50
C SER A 28 5.95 6.29 -15.65
N ALA A 29 6.73 7.13 -14.97
CA ALA A 29 8.19 7.01 -15.01
C ALA A 29 8.59 5.67 -14.39
N GLU A 30 8.92 4.69 -15.23
CA GLU A 30 9.23 3.34 -14.78
C GLU A 30 10.54 3.36 -13.98
N LEU A 31 10.47 2.94 -12.71
CA LEU A 31 11.63 2.83 -11.85
C LEU A 31 12.59 1.78 -12.42
N ALA A 32 13.90 2.04 -12.33
CA ALA A 32 14.89 1.05 -12.71
C ALA A 32 14.87 -0.15 -11.74
N ASP A 33 15.34 -1.31 -12.22
CA ASP A 33 15.51 -2.48 -11.37
C ASP A 33 16.43 -2.17 -10.17
N GLY A 34 15.99 -2.52 -8.97
CA GLY A 34 16.70 -2.18 -7.75
C GLY A 34 15.87 -2.37 -6.49
N THR A 35 16.47 -2.04 -5.36
CA THR A 35 15.79 -1.96 -4.07
C THR A 35 15.81 -0.51 -3.60
N TYR A 36 14.68 -0.03 -3.09
CA TYR A 36 14.50 1.35 -2.66
C TYR A 36 13.86 1.41 -1.28
N THR A 37 14.09 2.48 -0.55
CA THR A 37 13.24 2.88 0.58
C THR A 37 12.32 4.02 0.19
N ILE A 38 11.10 4.02 0.70
CA ILE A 38 10.12 5.07 0.48
C ILE A 38 9.32 5.35 1.75
N ASP A 39 9.15 6.62 2.10
CA ASP A 39 8.21 7.03 3.14
C ASP A 39 6.77 6.97 2.61
N TYR A 40 5.83 6.68 3.49
CA TYR A 40 4.43 6.61 3.16
C TYR A 40 3.56 6.97 4.36
N THR A 41 2.32 7.35 4.08
CA THR A 41 1.27 7.57 5.09
C THR A 41 0.13 6.59 4.85
N VAL A 42 -0.37 5.98 5.93
CA VAL A 42 -1.63 5.22 5.87
C VAL A 42 -2.77 6.20 6.08
N MET A 43 -3.61 6.40 5.08
CA MET A 43 -4.70 7.36 5.06
C MET A 43 -6.06 6.70 5.31
N HIS A 44 -7.03 7.52 5.71
CA HIS A 44 -8.43 7.13 5.73
C HIS A 44 -8.93 6.77 4.31
N ALA A 45 -9.99 5.94 4.23
CA ALA A 45 -10.59 5.52 2.96
C ALA A 45 -11.04 6.68 2.07
N THR A 46 -11.63 7.73 2.67
CA THR A 46 -12.24 8.85 1.93
C THR A 46 -11.74 10.22 2.36
N ASP A 47 -11.23 10.34 3.58
CA ASP A 47 -10.73 11.60 4.14
C ASP A 47 -9.24 11.77 3.78
N PRO A 48 -8.76 12.99 3.49
CA PRO A 48 -7.36 13.27 3.24
C PRO A 48 -6.47 13.29 4.50
N SER A 49 -6.97 12.86 5.67
CA SER A 49 -6.20 12.71 6.90
C SER A 49 -5.58 11.32 7.06
N ALA A 50 -4.49 11.27 7.83
CA ALA A 50 -3.87 10.02 8.24
C ALA A 50 -4.86 9.18 9.07
N SER A 51 -4.91 7.89 8.78
CA SER A 51 -5.66 6.92 9.57
C SER A 51 -4.97 6.67 10.90
N ILE A 52 -5.74 6.32 11.93
CA ILE A 52 -5.19 5.76 13.19
C ILE A 52 -4.32 4.52 12.89
N ALA A 53 -4.64 3.78 11.82
CA ALA A 53 -3.84 2.64 11.38
C ALA A 53 -2.39 3.03 11.04
N ASN A 54 -2.11 4.30 10.73
CA ASN A 54 -0.78 4.75 10.38
C ASN A 54 0.27 4.37 11.43
N ASP A 55 -0.06 4.43 12.73
CA ASP A 55 0.93 4.18 13.78
C ASP A 55 1.35 2.69 13.90
N TYR A 56 0.62 1.79 13.25
CA TYR A 56 0.86 0.35 13.28
C TYR A 56 1.71 -0.18 12.12
N TRP A 57 1.97 0.69 11.14
CA TRP A 57 2.83 0.42 9.99
C TRP A 57 4.14 1.18 10.17
N GLU A 58 5.27 0.46 10.23
CA GLU A 58 6.60 1.06 10.39
C GLU A 58 7.09 1.68 9.08
N LYS A 59 7.84 2.79 9.18
CA LYS A 59 8.40 3.54 8.05
C LYS A 59 9.93 3.53 8.10
N PRO A 60 10.61 3.60 6.95
CA PRO A 60 10.06 3.57 5.59
C PRO A 60 9.60 2.15 5.17
N ALA A 61 8.91 2.05 4.03
CA ALA A 61 8.72 0.78 3.33
C ALA A 61 9.94 0.49 2.44
N THR A 62 10.14 -0.79 2.13
CA THR A 62 11.13 -1.23 1.13
C THR A 62 10.41 -1.59 -0.16
N LEU A 63 10.86 -1.07 -1.29
CA LEU A 63 10.36 -1.45 -2.62
C LEU A 63 11.40 -2.32 -3.33
N HIS A 64 10.94 -3.41 -3.93
CA HIS A 64 11.71 -4.22 -4.85
C HIS A 64 11.17 -4.03 -6.25
N VAL A 65 12.01 -3.51 -7.15
CA VAL A 65 11.66 -3.27 -8.56
C VAL A 65 12.42 -4.26 -9.43
N LYS A 66 11.70 -5.00 -10.26
CA LYS A 66 12.29 -5.95 -11.20
C LYS A 66 11.46 -6.08 -12.47
N ASN A 67 12.07 -5.81 -13.62
CA ASN A 67 11.41 -5.81 -14.92
C ASN A 67 10.11 -4.98 -14.95
N GLY A 68 10.11 -3.81 -14.29
CA GLY A 68 8.95 -2.93 -14.20
C GLY A 68 7.89 -3.36 -13.17
N GLU A 69 8.01 -4.54 -12.55
CA GLU A 69 7.13 -4.97 -11.45
C GLU A 69 7.63 -4.38 -10.12
N ILE A 70 6.74 -3.71 -9.39
CA ILE A 70 7.03 -3.12 -8.08
C ILE A 70 6.38 -3.98 -7.00
N THR A 71 7.18 -4.38 -6.01
CA THR A 71 6.67 -5.08 -4.83
C THR A 71 7.03 -4.31 -3.57
N ALA A 72 6.03 -3.97 -2.75
CA ALA A 72 6.24 -3.32 -1.47
C ALA A 72 6.42 -4.34 -0.36
N GLU A 73 7.43 -4.13 0.48
CA GLU A 73 7.67 -4.83 1.73
C GLU A 73 7.48 -3.86 2.89
N MET A 74 6.65 -4.23 3.86
CA MET A 74 6.25 -3.37 4.97
C MET A 74 6.31 -4.14 6.29
N LYS A 75 6.80 -3.47 7.34
CA LYS A 75 6.78 -4.02 8.69
C LYS A 75 5.60 -3.47 9.48
N LEU A 76 4.86 -4.36 10.13
CA LEU A 76 3.74 -4.05 11.00
C LEU A 76 4.12 -4.34 12.45
N ASN A 77 3.70 -3.47 13.36
CA ASN A 77 3.74 -3.69 14.80
C ASN A 77 2.35 -4.07 15.32
N HIS A 78 2.28 -4.59 16.55
CA HIS A 78 1.06 -5.18 17.11
C HIS A 78 0.42 -6.16 16.12
N SER A 79 1.25 -7.03 15.55
CA SER A 79 0.90 -7.94 14.47
C SER A 79 -0.38 -8.72 14.80
N SER A 80 -0.48 -9.19 16.04
CA SER A 80 -1.63 -9.93 16.56
C SER A 80 -2.98 -9.23 16.39
N TRP A 81 -3.02 -7.90 16.30
CA TRP A 81 -4.28 -7.15 16.17
C TRP A 81 -4.83 -7.13 14.74
N ILE A 82 -3.96 -7.17 13.73
CA ILE A 82 -4.37 -7.08 12.32
C ILE A 82 -4.47 -8.50 11.76
N VAL A 83 -5.66 -9.10 11.86
CA VAL A 83 -5.91 -10.51 11.54
C VAL A 83 -6.12 -10.77 10.05
N ALA A 84 -6.51 -9.75 9.27
CA ALA A 84 -6.53 -9.81 7.82
C ALA A 84 -5.97 -8.50 7.25
N PHE A 85 -5.17 -8.60 6.20
CA PHE A 85 -4.66 -7.46 5.44
C PHE A 85 -4.66 -7.85 3.97
N GLN A 86 -5.49 -7.17 3.18
CA GLN A 86 -5.74 -7.47 1.79
C GLN A 86 -5.47 -6.27 0.90
N THR A 87 -4.87 -6.52 -0.26
CA THR A 87 -4.56 -5.51 -1.27
C THR A 87 -5.20 -5.87 -2.62
N PRO A 88 -5.38 -4.88 -3.51
CA PRO A 88 -5.93 -5.09 -4.84
C PRO A 88 -5.14 -6.14 -5.62
N THR A 89 -5.90 -6.98 -6.32
CA THR A 89 -5.38 -7.94 -7.31
C THR A 89 -6.31 -7.94 -8.51
N ASN A 90 -5.89 -8.57 -9.61
CA ASN A 90 -6.71 -8.73 -10.81
C ASN A 90 -8.03 -9.48 -10.51
N GLY A 91 -9.09 -8.73 -10.19
CA GLY A 91 -10.42 -9.25 -9.89
C GLY A 91 -10.93 -9.05 -8.46
N GLY A 92 -10.21 -8.33 -7.59
CA GLY A 92 -10.70 -8.02 -6.24
C GLY A 92 -9.60 -7.68 -5.24
N PHE A 93 -9.72 -8.25 -4.04
CA PHE A 93 -8.76 -8.10 -2.94
C PHE A 93 -8.28 -9.50 -2.52
N ALA A 94 -6.99 -9.63 -2.21
CA ALA A 94 -6.40 -10.86 -1.72
C ALA A 94 -5.47 -10.57 -0.54
N ASP A 95 -5.31 -11.55 0.37
CA ASP A 95 -4.41 -11.42 1.50
C ASP A 95 -2.96 -11.23 1.04
N VAL A 96 -2.24 -10.33 1.72
CA VAL A 96 -0.82 -10.08 1.46
C VAL A 96 0.04 -11.28 1.86
N ALA A 97 1.20 -11.44 1.22
CA ALA A 97 2.14 -12.47 1.62
C ALA A 97 2.84 -12.06 2.92
N VAL A 98 3.01 -13.00 3.85
CA VAL A 98 3.83 -12.80 5.05
C VAL A 98 5.24 -13.31 4.74
N VAL A 99 6.24 -12.45 4.88
CA VAL A 99 7.65 -12.74 4.60
C VAL A 99 8.34 -13.26 5.86
N SER A 100 8.07 -12.64 7.01
CA SER A 100 8.60 -13.07 8.31
C SER A 100 7.72 -12.58 9.45
N GLU A 101 7.82 -13.24 10.60
CA GLU A 101 7.10 -12.90 11.83
C GLU A 101 8.04 -12.99 13.04
N ASP A 102 7.88 -12.09 13.99
CA ASP A 102 8.51 -12.10 15.30
C ASP A 102 7.42 -12.03 16.37
N GLU A 103 7.05 -13.19 16.92
CA GLU A 103 6.04 -13.30 17.98
C GLU A 103 6.48 -12.63 19.28
N GLY A 104 7.79 -12.56 19.55
CA GLY A 104 8.34 -11.97 20.77
C GLY A 104 8.23 -10.45 20.77
N ALA A 105 8.43 -9.83 19.61
CA ALA A 105 8.24 -8.40 19.40
C ALA A 105 6.81 -8.02 18.97
N ASP A 106 5.94 -9.00 18.72
CA ASP A 106 4.62 -8.85 18.08
C ASP A 106 4.69 -8.01 16.79
N THR A 107 5.61 -8.39 15.90
CA THR A 107 5.79 -7.73 14.59
C THR A 107 5.77 -8.74 13.44
N ARG A 108 5.44 -8.27 12.24
CA ARG A 108 5.57 -9.06 11.01
C ARG A 108 6.01 -8.22 9.84
N ILE A 109 6.65 -8.84 8.87
CA ILE A 109 6.97 -8.25 7.56
C ILE A 109 6.05 -8.88 6.53
N VAL A 110 5.38 -8.05 5.75
CA VAL A 110 4.46 -8.46 4.69
C VAL A 110 4.88 -7.88 3.36
N GLN A 111 4.44 -8.53 2.27
CA GLN A 111 4.80 -8.18 0.92
C GLN A 111 3.60 -8.29 -0.03
N PHE A 112 3.46 -7.32 -0.93
CA PHE A 112 2.41 -7.30 -1.94
C PHE A 112 2.81 -6.48 -3.18
N PRO A 113 2.27 -6.81 -4.37
CA PRO A 113 2.55 -6.05 -5.59
C PRO A 113 1.87 -4.68 -5.55
N LEU A 114 2.51 -3.70 -6.18
CA LEU A 114 1.98 -2.37 -6.44
C LEU A 114 1.80 -2.16 -7.94
N GLU A 115 0.72 -1.47 -8.33
CA GLU A 115 0.55 -1.00 -9.71
C GLU A 115 1.43 0.23 -10.02
N GLY A 116 1.76 1.00 -8.99
CA GLY A 116 2.56 2.22 -9.05
C GLY A 116 2.77 2.81 -7.65
N ILE A 117 3.51 3.92 -7.58
CA ILE A 117 3.73 4.69 -6.33
C ILE A 117 3.20 6.12 -6.43
N ASP A 118 2.67 6.51 -7.59
CA ASP A 118 2.12 7.82 -7.91
C ASP A 118 0.66 7.98 -7.45
N ASP A 119 -0.08 6.87 -7.36
CA ASP A 119 -1.44 6.82 -6.88
C ASP A 119 -1.56 6.12 -5.53
N MET A 120 -2.60 6.49 -4.78
CA MET A 120 -2.92 5.84 -3.51
C MET A 120 -3.34 4.39 -3.72
N THR A 121 -2.71 3.47 -2.98
CA THR A 121 -3.08 2.05 -3.01
C THR A 121 -4.12 1.75 -1.94
N GLU A 122 -5.35 1.42 -2.34
CA GLU A 122 -6.40 0.97 -1.40
C GLU A 122 -6.02 -0.37 -0.76
N ALA A 123 -6.40 -0.60 0.49
CA ALA A 123 -6.30 -1.88 1.16
C ALA A 123 -7.45 -2.10 2.14
N LYS A 124 -7.71 -3.36 2.48
CA LYS A 124 -8.70 -3.75 3.48
C LYS A 124 -8.04 -4.46 4.63
N ILE A 125 -8.42 -4.09 5.85
CA ILE A 125 -7.91 -4.69 7.06
C ILE A 125 -9.05 -5.14 7.97
N HIS A 126 -8.82 -6.20 8.72
CA HIS A 126 -9.66 -6.64 9.83
C HIS A 126 -8.82 -6.55 11.10
N VAL A 127 -9.30 -5.76 12.06
CA VAL A 127 -8.62 -5.51 13.32
C VAL A 127 -9.43 -6.12 14.46
N ILE A 128 -8.78 -6.95 15.28
CA ILE A 128 -9.35 -7.54 16.48
C ILE A 128 -8.44 -7.21 17.67
N VAL A 129 -9.01 -6.61 18.72
CA VAL A 129 -8.31 -6.39 20.00
C VAL A 129 -9.12 -7.07 21.12
N PRO A 130 -8.73 -8.29 21.55
CA PRO A 130 -9.54 -9.11 22.46
C PRO A 130 -9.82 -8.46 23.82
N ASP A 131 -8.87 -7.69 24.33
CA ASP A 131 -8.95 -7.10 25.68
C ASP A 131 -10.03 -6.02 25.82
N ILE A 132 -10.52 -5.48 24.70
CA ILE A 132 -11.51 -4.40 24.64
C ILE A 132 -12.72 -4.74 23.77
N ASP A 133 -12.90 -6.01 23.38
CA ASP A 133 -14.00 -6.49 22.51
C ASP A 133 -14.13 -5.67 21.22
N TYR A 134 -12.99 -5.33 20.61
CA TYR A 134 -12.93 -4.55 19.37
C TYR A 134 -12.77 -5.48 18.18
N ASP A 135 -13.69 -5.42 17.22
CA ASP A 135 -13.70 -6.21 15.98
C ASP A 135 -14.25 -5.33 14.85
N HIS A 136 -13.35 -4.81 14.00
CA HIS A 136 -13.74 -3.90 12.93
C HIS A 136 -13.00 -4.16 11.62
N HIS A 137 -13.72 -3.92 10.54
CA HIS A 137 -13.17 -3.95 9.18
C HIS A 137 -13.02 -2.52 8.68
N TYR A 138 -11.87 -2.22 8.09
CA TYR A 138 -11.57 -0.90 7.53
C TYR A 138 -11.05 -1.02 6.12
N THR A 139 -11.40 -0.01 5.31
CA THR A 139 -10.62 0.33 4.12
C THR A 139 -9.63 1.42 4.51
N ILE A 140 -8.38 1.27 4.10
CA ILE A 140 -7.30 2.24 4.25
C ILE A 140 -6.68 2.50 2.87
N ARG A 141 -5.86 3.53 2.77
CA ARG A 141 -5.09 3.82 1.55
C ARG A 141 -3.63 4.08 1.90
N PHE A 142 -2.69 3.58 1.13
CA PHE A 142 -1.27 3.91 1.25
C PHE A 142 -0.95 5.05 0.29
N ASP A 143 -0.47 6.15 0.85
CA ASP A 143 0.01 7.33 0.10
C ASP A 143 1.53 7.37 0.17
N PHE A 144 2.19 7.04 -0.94
CA PHE A 144 3.63 6.96 -1.04
C PHE A 144 4.23 8.33 -1.41
N ASN A 145 5.28 8.75 -0.71
CA ASN A 145 5.95 10.00 -0.99
C ASN A 145 7.10 9.77 -1.99
N GLU A 146 6.85 9.95 -3.27
CA GLU A 146 7.85 9.79 -4.34
C GLU A 146 9.14 10.61 -4.10
N ASN A 147 9.04 11.77 -3.46
CA ASN A 147 10.20 12.63 -3.19
C ASN A 147 11.14 12.06 -2.11
N SER A 148 10.70 11.04 -1.36
CA SER A 148 11.50 10.33 -0.35
C SER A 148 12.22 9.10 -0.91
N LEU A 149 11.95 8.74 -2.17
CA LEU A 149 12.49 7.53 -2.78
C LEU A 149 14.02 7.56 -2.78
N THR A 150 14.62 6.58 -2.11
CA THR A 150 16.08 6.46 -1.98
C THR A 150 16.51 5.07 -2.40
N ALA A 151 17.44 4.97 -3.36
CA ALA A 151 17.99 3.68 -3.76
C ALA A 151 18.88 3.09 -2.66
N LEU A 152 18.62 1.84 -2.29
CA LEU A 152 19.52 1.05 -1.46
C LEU A 152 20.56 0.44 -2.40
N GLU A 153 21.83 0.84 -2.27
CA GLU A 153 22.89 0.25 -3.07
C GLU A 153 22.91 -1.26 -2.86
N THR A 154 22.58 -2.01 -3.92
CA THR A 154 22.72 -3.45 -3.92
C THR A 154 24.21 -3.73 -4.08
N ALA A 155 24.86 -4.19 -3.01
CA ALA A 155 26.26 -4.61 -3.04
C ALA A 155 26.43 -5.89 -3.88
N ALA A 156 26.37 -5.78 -5.21
CA ALA A 156 26.81 -6.81 -6.15
C ALA A 156 26.92 -6.25 -7.58
N SER A 157 28.04 -5.58 -7.90
CA SER A 157 28.86 -5.89 -9.09
C SER A 157 29.97 -4.83 -9.29
N SER A 158 31.14 -5.11 -8.74
CA SER A 158 32.41 -4.74 -9.38
C SER A 158 33.54 -5.61 -8.81
N GLU A 159 33.85 -6.69 -9.53
CA GLU A 159 35.15 -7.35 -9.43
C GLU A 159 36.19 -6.56 -10.25
N GLU A 160 37.35 -6.33 -9.61
CA GLU A 160 38.69 -5.96 -10.11
C GLU A 160 38.90 -4.63 -10.88
N ASP A 161 39.67 -3.69 -10.28
CA ASP A 161 41.13 -3.63 -10.46
C ASP A 161 41.81 -2.75 -9.39
N LYS A 162 43.06 -3.09 -9.10
CA LYS A 162 43.92 -2.68 -7.98
C LYS A 162 44.48 -1.27 -8.12
N ASN A 163 44.70 -0.58 -7.00
CA ASN A 163 46.06 -0.31 -6.53
C ASN A 163 46.12 0.23 -5.10
N GLU A 164 47.07 -0.35 -4.37
CA GLU A 164 47.57 0.00 -3.06
C GLU A 164 48.21 1.41 -3.05
N GLU A 165 48.10 2.15 -1.94
CA GLU A 165 49.30 2.48 -1.16
C GLU A 165 48.97 2.93 0.27
N ASP A 166 49.86 2.49 1.13
CA ASP A 166 49.85 2.41 2.60
C ASP A 166 50.48 3.66 3.23
N LYS A 167 49.98 4.08 4.41
CA LYS A 167 50.72 4.55 5.61
C LYS A 167 49.75 5.26 6.58
N LYS A 168 49.39 4.68 7.72
CA LYS A 168 50.10 4.48 9.01
C LYS A 168 50.11 5.70 9.95
N ASP A 169 50.00 5.34 11.23
CA ASP A 169 50.28 6.10 12.47
C ASP A 169 49.12 7.01 12.96
N ASP A 170 48.75 7.06 14.24
CA ASP A 170 49.02 6.30 15.46
C ASP A 170 47.95 6.77 16.48
N GLU A 171 47.33 5.83 17.19
CA GLU A 171 46.56 6.08 18.42
C GLU A 171 47.52 6.54 19.54
N PRO A 172 47.11 7.40 20.51
CA PRO A 172 46.39 6.83 21.66
C PRO A 172 45.39 7.74 22.41
N LEU A 173 44.28 7.12 22.81
CA LEU A 173 43.70 7.08 24.17
C LEU A 173 43.89 8.29 25.10
N GLY A 174 42.76 8.93 25.44
CA GLY A 174 42.62 9.86 26.56
C GLY A 174 41.30 9.63 27.33
N THR A 175 41.46 9.12 28.55
CA THR A 175 40.50 8.72 29.59
C THR A 175 39.42 9.74 30.01
N ALA A 176 38.22 9.19 30.25
CA ALA A 176 37.27 9.40 31.35
C ALA A 176 37.20 10.77 32.08
N GLN A 177 35.98 11.32 32.16
CA GLN A 177 35.42 11.71 33.47
C GLN A 177 33.89 11.84 33.48
N SER A 178 33.33 11.34 34.59
CA SER A 178 31.93 11.31 35.03
C SER A 178 31.37 12.70 35.35
N SER A 179 30.04 12.83 35.21
CA SER A 179 29.22 13.55 36.20
C SER A 179 27.75 13.13 36.08
N GLU A 180 27.26 12.47 37.14
CA GLU A 180 25.85 12.36 37.53
C GLU A 180 25.26 13.76 37.84
N ASP A 181 23.97 13.97 37.53
CA ASP A 181 23.08 14.74 38.41
C ASP A 181 21.60 14.37 38.16
N GLU A 182 20.89 14.17 39.27
CA GLU A 182 19.47 13.84 39.35
C GLU A 182 18.58 15.08 39.16
N GLY A 183 17.46 14.92 38.47
CA GLY A 183 16.51 16.02 38.22
C GLY A 183 15.05 15.57 38.14
N LYS A 184 14.56 14.94 39.21
CA LYS A 184 13.14 14.65 39.51
C LYS A 184 12.17 15.77 39.12
N ARG A 185 11.15 15.48 38.28
CA ARG A 185 9.81 16.10 38.32
C ARG A 185 8.70 15.13 37.90
N THR A 186 7.77 14.96 38.84
CA THR A 186 6.44 14.33 38.74
C THR A 186 5.46 15.16 37.90
N HIS A 187 4.63 14.49 37.10
CA HIS A 187 3.21 14.88 36.92
C HIS A 187 2.37 13.67 36.51
N THR A 188 1.51 13.22 37.41
CA THR A 188 0.26 12.50 37.15
C THR A 188 -0.71 13.46 36.49
N ASP A 189 -1.36 13.08 35.40
CA ASP A 189 -2.83 13.15 35.34
C ASP A 189 -3.41 12.35 34.18
N THR A 190 -4.41 11.57 34.57
CA THR A 190 -5.35 10.76 33.81
C THR A 190 -6.01 11.55 32.68
N SER A 191 -6.11 10.96 31.49
CA SER A 191 -7.08 11.36 30.46
C SER A 191 -7.51 10.13 29.68
N LYS A 192 -8.69 9.64 30.03
CA LYS A 192 -9.52 8.68 29.30
C LYS A 192 -9.88 9.24 27.91
N PRO A 193 -9.75 8.50 26.79
CA PRO A 193 -10.48 8.85 25.58
C PRO A 193 -11.92 8.37 25.74
N THR A 194 -12.86 9.31 25.66
CA THR A 194 -14.27 9.01 25.42
C THR A 194 -14.44 8.45 24.02
N GLU A 195 -15.18 7.34 23.94
CA GLU A 195 -15.74 6.76 22.73
C GLU A 195 -16.46 7.84 21.91
N GLU A 196 -16.03 8.03 20.66
CA GLU A 196 -16.85 8.70 19.65
C GLU A 196 -17.63 7.63 18.89
N ASP A 197 -18.94 7.64 19.11
CA ASP A 197 -19.93 6.82 18.42
C ASP A 197 -20.11 7.39 17.00
N ASN A 198 -19.65 6.67 15.98
CA ASN A 198 -19.88 7.03 14.59
C ASN A 198 -21.20 6.40 14.12
N PRO A 199 -22.29 7.15 13.96
CA PRO A 199 -23.54 6.57 13.49
C PRO A 199 -23.40 6.12 12.02
N GLN A 200 -23.78 4.87 11.77
CA GLN A 200 -23.94 4.31 10.42
C GLN A 200 -24.88 5.21 9.59
N THR A 201 -24.40 5.75 8.47
CA THR A 201 -25.26 6.23 7.38
C THR A 201 -25.17 5.26 6.22
N ASN A 202 -25.90 4.16 6.35
CA ASN A 202 -26.13 3.19 5.28
C ASN A 202 -27.17 3.71 4.27
N ASP A 203 -27.04 4.96 3.83
CA ASP A 203 -27.90 5.55 2.80
C ASP A 203 -27.16 5.53 1.46
N ALA A 204 -27.16 4.34 0.85
CA ALA A 204 -27.00 4.23 -0.59
C ALA A 204 -28.25 4.81 -1.26
N ALA A 205 -28.35 6.14 -1.33
CA ALA A 205 -29.29 6.79 -2.23
C ALA A 205 -28.95 6.30 -3.66
N PRO A 206 -29.84 5.59 -4.36
CA PRO A 206 -29.51 5.05 -5.66
C PRO A 206 -29.22 6.23 -6.61
N ILE A 207 -27.97 6.39 -7.00
CA ILE A 207 -27.47 7.42 -7.93
C ILE A 207 -28.27 7.38 -9.26
N ALA A 208 -28.86 6.23 -9.58
CA ALA A 208 -29.82 6.04 -10.68
C ALA A 208 -31.08 6.94 -10.58
N LEU A 209 -31.58 7.23 -9.38
CA LEU A 209 -32.76 8.07 -9.19
C LEU A 209 -32.45 9.56 -9.40
N LEU A 210 -31.31 10.04 -8.88
CA LEU A 210 -30.87 11.44 -9.05
C LEU A 210 -30.49 11.75 -10.50
N SER A 211 -29.83 10.82 -11.19
CA SER A 211 -29.51 10.95 -12.62
C SER A 211 -30.77 10.99 -13.49
N SER A 212 -31.80 10.19 -13.17
CA SER A 212 -33.08 10.24 -13.90
C SER A 212 -33.79 11.59 -13.77
N LEU A 213 -33.77 12.20 -12.57
CA LEU A 213 -34.41 13.49 -12.30
C LEU A 213 -33.71 14.64 -13.02
N ALA A 214 -32.37 14.61 -13.10
CA ALA A 214 -31.58 15.59 -13.83
C ALA A 214 -31.86 15.57 -15.34
N ILE A 215 -32.00 14.37 -15.92
CA ILE A 215 -32.27 14.21 -17.36
C ILE A 215 -33.68 14.71 -17.71
N VAL A 216 -34.69 14.38 -16.90
CA VAL A 216 -36.07 14.87 -17.12
C VAL A 216 -36.13 16.39 -17.03
N SER A 217 -35.42 17.00 -16.06
CA SER A 217 -35.34 18.46 -15.91
C SER A 217 -34.73 19.13 -17.14
N ALA A 218 -33.62 18.59 -17.66
CA ALA A 218 -32.96 19.11 -18.86
C ALA A 218 -33.88 19.07 -20.10
N ILE A 219 -34.65 17.98 -20.28
CA ILE A 219 -35.59 17.84 -21.40
C ILE A 219 -36.74 18.86 -21.29
N VAL A 220 -37.27 19.09 -20.08
CA VAL A 220 -38.34 20.08 -19.86
C VAL A 220 -37.84 21.51 -20.14
N LEU A 221 -36.63 21.85 -19.69
CA LEU A 221 -36.02 23.17 -19.95
C LEU A 221 -35.73 23.39 -21.43
N LEU A 222 -35.23 22.38 -22.14
CA LEU A 222 -34.99 22.46 -23.58
C LEU A 222 -36.30 22.63 -24.37
N ARG A 223 -37.36 21.89 -24.01
CA ARG A 223 -38.70 22.06 -24.62
C ARG A 223 -39.30 23.43 -24.34
N LYS A 224 -39.09 23.98 -23.14
CA LYS A 224 -39.56 25.32 -22.77
C LYS A 224 -38.79 26.41 -23.54
N ARG A 225 -37.47 26.25 -23.71
CA ARG A 225 -36.63 27.18 -24.47
C ARG A 225 -36.98 27.20 -25.95
N LEU A 226 -37.23 26.03 -26.55
CA LEU A 226 -37.64 25.93 -27.96
C LEU A 226 -39.04 26.53 -28.22
N ARG A 227 -39.94 26.54 -27.22
CA ARG A 227 -41.27 27.16 -27.31
C ARG A 227 -41.28 28.68 -27.14
N GLN A 228 -40.22 29.29 -26.63
CA GLN A 228 -40.13 30.76 -26.49
C GLN A 228 -39.42 31.45 -27.67
N VAL A 229 -38.88 30.66 -28.61
CA VAL A 229 -38.12 31.14 -29.77
C VAL A 229 -38.89 30.89 -31.09
N SER A 230 -40.13 30.41 -31.01
CA SER A 230 -41.09 30.31 -32.12
C SER A 230 -42.34 31.13 -31.80
#